data_AF-A0A8T2VL71-F1
#
_entry.id   AF-A0A8T2VL71-F1
#
_cell.length_a   1.000
_cell.length_b   1.000
_cell.length_c   1.000
_cell.angle_alpha   90.00
_cell.angle_beta   90.00
_cell.angle_gamma   90.00
#
_symmetry.space_group_name_H-M   'P 1'
#
loop_
_entity.id
_entity.type
_entity.pdbx_description
1 polymer ?
#
loop_
_entity_poly.entity_id
_entity_poly.type
_entity_poly.pdbx_seq_one_letter_code
_entity_poly.pdbx_strand_id
1 'polypeptide(L)'
;MNDIKLVNFDFFQIALILGSVHLLQNHIVMLISVINVYLHIYFFLMHGTGNINEKNQTDKALRGANCVFHLAFYGIAGKEMLQTRQIDEINLIGTCNLLDSCVKCGVERLVFTSSYNVVFGGQRIVNGDENIGYFPIEKNFDSLGRCKALAEQLVLKSNGRPLKSKGGRKLHTCAIRPAAIYGPDEEYHVPRLLNLAQKGIFLYVLGGPEVKTDWVYIDNLVQAQLLASMGLIDDIPGRQGAPASGQVYFISDGAPVNTFKFMQPLIEGLGYQLPKHQLSVKSAMRLAWIFWGLYGLMYPWLNKGWLPQPPFLPAEVQKVGVTHNFSILKARQELGYVPYMEPKEGIRRTLEHWKMKQGKELRSPELIYWIAIPAGMTLLFCSAFIPPQYLGILQWARWLALFLFRTQYAVQTVFVVACIIHLGEAVYAWNLARRVDSVNCKGWFWQTLALGFSSLRLLIRRSHNLGY
;
A
#
# COMPACT_ATOMS: atom_id res chain seq x y z
N MET A 1 -2.68 -16.10 7.92
CA MET A 1 -3.68 -15.72 8.93
C MET A 1 -4.15 -14.34 8.53
N ASN A 2 -5.32 -14.28 7.88
CA ASN A 2 -5.86 -13.06 7.30
C ASN A 2 -6.89 -12.52 8.30
N ASP A 3 -6.44 -11.64 9.19
CA ASP A 3 -7.31 -11.04 10.21
C ASP A 3 -8.09 -9.88 9.59
N ILE A 4 -9.36 -10.10 9.27
CA ILE A 4 -10.30 -9.05 8.83
C ILE A 4 -11.00 -8.52 10.08
N LYS A 5 -10.87 -7.21 10.36
CA LYS A 5 -11.51 -6.59 11.53
C LYS A 5 -12.93 -6.14 11.17
N LEU A 6 -13.86 -6.45 12.05
CA LEU A 6 -15.27 -6.15 11.95
C LEU A 6 -15.61 -5.22 13.11
N VAL A 7 -16.12 -4.01 12.82
CA VAL A 7 -16.43 -3.00 13.85
C VAL A 7 -17.91 -2.65 13.81
N ASN A 8 -18.62 -2.69 14.94
CA ASN A 8 -20.05 -2.36 15.06
C ASN A 8 -20.26 -1.12 15.97
N PHE A 9 -21.30 -0.31 15.72
CA PHE A 9 -21.63 0.95 16.41
C PHE A 9 -23.10 1.00 16.86
N ASP A 10 -23.50 1.95 17.73
CA ASP A 10 -24.91 2.14 18.19
C ASP A 10 -25.42 3.58 17.96
N PHE A 11 -26.76 3.72 17.88
CA PHE A 11 -27.61 4.86 17.43
C PHE A 11 -27.72 5.12 15.91
N PHE A 12 -26.67 4.86 15.15
CA PHE A 12 -26.71 4.48 13.73
C PHE A 12 -25.85 3.23 13.67
N GLN A 13 -26.43 2.02 13.66
CA GLN A 13 -25.61 0.81 13.76
C GLN A 13 -24.78 0.65 12.47
N ILE A 14 -23.54 1.13 12.48
CA ILE A 14 -22.63 1.08 11.34
C ILE A 14 -21.75 -0.16 11.54
N ALA A 15 -21.52 -0.93 10.49
CA ALA A 15 -20.54 -1.99 10.44
C ALA A 15 -19.43 -1.65 9.44
N LEU A 16 -18.18 -1.71 9.87
CA LEU A 16 -17.01 -1.59 9.00
C LEU A 16 -16.45 -2.97 8.73
N ILE A 17 -16.39 -3.35 7.45
CA ILE A 17 -15.79 -4.61 7.01
C ILE A 17 -14.46 -4.29 6.39
N LEU A 18 -13.39 -4.61 7.11
CA LEU A 18 -12.03 -4.22 6.75
C LEU A 18 -11.22 -5.42 6.29
N GLY A 19 -10.31 -5.19 5.35
CA GLY A 19 -9.24 -6.15 5.06
C GLY A 19 -8.28 -6.27 6.26
N SER A 20 -7.12 -6.87 6.05
CA SER A 20 -6.02 -6.89 7.03
C SER A 20 -5.41 -5.51 7.32
N VAL A 21 -6.07 -4.41 6.99
CA VAL A 21 -5.49 -3.05 6.95
C VAL A 21 -6.39 -2.03 7.65
N HIS A 22 -5.76 -1.20 8.49
CA HIS A 22 -6.39 -0.24 9.41
C HIS A 22 -6.60 1.17 8.84
N LEU A 23 -6.17 1.43 7.60
CA LEU A 23 -6.17 2.76 6.97
C LEU A 23 -7.52 3.48 7.09
N LEU A 24 -8.58 2.90 6.51
CA LEU A 24 -9.90 3.53 6.55
C LEU A 24 -10.55 3.44 7.93
N GLN A 25 -10.16 2.46 8.75
CA GLN A 25 -10.73 2.28 10.09
C GLN A 25 -10.43 3.46 11.00
N ASN A 26 -9.16 3.84 11.12
CA ASN A 26 -8.75 4.89 12.06
C ASN A 26 -9.38 6.23 11.68
N HIS A 27 -9.42 6.55 10.38
CA HIS A 27 -10.00 7.80 9.89
C HIS A 27 -11.53 7.80 9.96
N ILE A 28 -12.22 6.70 9.62
CA ILE A 28 -13.68 6.61 9.81
C ILE A 28 -14.03 6.70 11.31
N VAL A 29 -13.33 5.97 12.18
CA VAL A 29 -13.57 6.03 13.64
C VAL A 29 -13.29 7.43 14.18
N MET A 30 -12.22 8.09 13.75
CA MET A 30 -11.88 9.45 14.16
C MET A 30 -12.93 10.45 13.67
N LEU A 31 -13.36 10.37 12.40
CA LEU A 31 -14.37 11.29 11.87
C LEU A 31 -15.73 11.08 12.53
N ILE A 32 -16.14 9.82 12.76
CA ILE A 32 -17.34 9.49 13.54
C ILE A 32 -17.22 10.04 14.96
N SER A 33 -16.04 9.97 15.59
CA SER A 33 -15.79 10.52 16.92
C SER A 33 -15.82 12.05 16.96
N VAL A 34 -15.39 12.73 15.90
CA VAL A 34 -15.50 14.20 15.79
C VAL A 34 -16.95 14.62 15.56
N ILE A 35 -17.70 13.90 14.72
CA ILE A 35 -19.14 14.12 14.52
C ILE A 35 -19.91 13.92 15.84
N ASN A 36 -19.49 12.94 16.66
CA ASN A 36 -20.06 12.64 17.98
C ASN A 36 -19.98 13.85 18.95
N VAL A 37 -18.86 14.59 18.95
CA VAL A 37 -18.68 15.80 19.78
C VAL A 37 -19.67 16.91 19.42
N TYR A 38 -20.06 17.03 18.14
CA TYR A 38 -20.95 18.10 17.67
C TYR A 38 -22.44 17.72 17.69
N LEU A 39 -22.79 16.44 17.61
CA LEU A 39 -24.19 15.98 17.52
C LEU A 39 -24.75 15.30 18.78
N HIS A 40 -23.95 15.10 19.85
CA HIS A 40 -24.39 14.37 21.06
C HIS A 40 -24.94 12.95 20.75
N ILE A 41 -24.27 12.21 19.85
CA ILE A 41 -24.67 10.85 19.43
C ILE A 41 -23.62 9.83 19.90
N TYR A 42 -23.90 9.12 21.00
CA TYR A 42 -22.98 8.11 21.56
C TYR A 42 -22.73 6.93 20.60
N PHE A 43 -21.54 6.85 19.99
CA PHE A 43 -21.07 5.68 19.25
C PHE A 43 -20.25 4.73 20.16
N PHE A 44 -20.67 3.47 20.30
CA PHE A 44 -19.92 2.43 21.02
C PHE A 44 -19.07 1.61 20.05
N LEU A 45 -17.76 1.45 20.28
CA LEU A 45 -16.86 0.74 19.37
C LEU A 45 -16.76 -0.75 19.76
N MET A 46 -17.46 -1.63 19.05
CA MET A 46 -17.32 -3.08 19.24
C MET A 46 -16.27 -3.63 18.27
N HIS A 47 -15.14 -4.10 18.79
CA HIS A 47 -14.11 -4.77 17.99
C HIS A 47 -14.37 -6.28 17.88
N GLY A 48 -14.42 -6.80 16.65
CA GLY A 48 -14.40 -8.24 16.36
C GLY A 48 -13.32 -8.59 15.32
N THR A 49 -12.72 -9.77 15.46
CA THR A 49 -11.91 -10.39 14.41
C THR A 49 -12.75 -11.44 13.69
N GLY A 50 -12.63 -11.49 12.37
CA GLY A 50 -13.26 -12.54 11.59
C GLY A 50 -12.66 -12.70 10.21
N ASN A 51 -13.15 -13.66 9.44
CA ASN A 51 -12.78 -13.90 8.05
C ASN A 51 -14.02 -13.69 7.18
N ILE A 52 -13.93 -12.81 6.17
CA ILE A 52 -15.04 -12.52 5.26
C ILE A 52 -15.44 -13.74 4.39
N ASN A 53 -14.54 -14.71 4.27
CA ASN A 53 -14.83 -15.98 3.60
C ASN A 53 -15.67 -16.93 4.48
N GLU A 54 -15.75 -16.66 5.78
CA GLU A 54 -16.54 -17.42 6.75
C GLU A 54 -17.88 -16.73 7.00
N LYS A 55 -18.94 -17.23 6.36
CA LYS A 55 -20.28 -16.64 6.43
C LYS A 55 -20.80 -16.46 7.85
N ASN A 56 -20.54 -17.42 8.74
CA ASN A 56 -20.95 -17.35 10.14
C ASN A 56 -20.29 -16.18 10.90
N GLN A 57 -19.05 -15.83 10.56
CA GLN A 57 -18.33 -14.73 11.18
C GLN A 57 -18.83 -13.39 10.64
N THR A 58 -19.10 -13.34 9.32
CA THR A 58 -19.72 -12.19 8.66
C THR A 58 -21.12 -11.90 9.23
N ASP A 59 -21.95 -12.94 9.39
CA ASP A 59 -23.27 -12.83 10.01
C ASP A 59 -23.19 -12.27 11.43
N LYS A 60 -22.25 -12.77 12.26
CA LYS A 60 -22.07 -12.29 13.63
C LYS A 60 -21.71 -10.82 13.67
N ALA A 61 -20.83 -10.37 12.79
CA ALA A 61 -20.42 -8.97 12.72
C ALA A 61 -21.52 -8.02 12.25
N LEU A 62 -22.40 -8.47 11.36
CA LEU A 62 -23.48 -7.67 10.84
C LEU A 62 -24.74 -7.66 11.72
N ARG A 63 -24.76 -8.39 12.84
CA ARG A 63 -25.91 -8.36 13.76
C ARG A 63 -26.08 -6.95 14.33
N GLY A 64 -27.29 -6.40 14.19
CA GLY A 64 -27.61 -5.02 14.57
C GLY A 64 -27.35 -4.02 13.45
N ALA A 65 -26.26 -4.14 12.69
CA ALA A 65 -25.87 -3.14 11.70
C ALA A 65 -27.02 -2.73 10.73
N ASN A 66 -27.24 -1.43 10.61
CA ASN A 66 -28.11 -0.77 9.64
C ASN A 66 -27.33 -0.32 8.39
N CYS A 67 -26.06 0.01 8.53
CA CYS A 67 -25.20 0.50 7.46
C CYS A 67 -23.88 -0.26 7.44
N VAL A 68 -23.38 -0.63 6.25
CA VAL A 68 -22.11 -1.32 6.07
C VAL A 68 -21.22 -0.53 5.13
N PHE A 69 -19.97 -0.32 5.52
CA PHE A 69 -18.90 0.09 4.60
C PHE A 69 -18.04 -1.13 4.29
N HIS A 70 -18.09 -1.58 3.04
CA HIS A 70 -17.27 -2.70 2.57
C HIS A 70 -15.96 -2.18 2.00
N LEU A 71 -14.93 -2.25 2.84
CA LEU A 71 -13.59 -1.70 2.58
C LEU A 71 -12.56 -2.81 2.41
N ALA A 72 -12.94 -4.08 2.55
CA ALA A 72 -12.01 -5.18 2.47
C ALA A 72 -11.50 -5.37 1.05
N PHE A 73 -10.18 -5.48 0.92
CA PHE A 73 -9.52 -5.83 -0.32
C PHE A 73 -8.18 -6.52 -0.08
N TYR A 74 -7.66 -7.15 -1.12
CA TYR A 74 -6.35 -7.79 -1.15
C TYR A 74 -5.75 -7.73 -2.56
N GLY A 75 -4.43 -7.61 -2.70
CA GLY A 75 -3.74 -7.70 -3.99
C GLY A 75 -3.55 -6.40 -4.76
N ILE A 76 -3.40 -5.26 -4.07
CA ILE A 76 -3.28 -3.95 -4.74
C ILE A 76 -1.93 -3.70 -5.40
N ALA A 77 -0.84 -4.23 -4.84
CA ALA A 77 0.52 -3.93 -5.27
C ALA A 77 1.51 -5.08 -4.97
N GLY A 78 2.63 -5.09 -5.71
CA GLY A 78 3.74 -6.01 -5.47
C GLY A 78 3.38 -7.50 -5.58
N LYS A 79 4.01 -8.34 -4.73
CA LYS A 79 3.86 -9.80 -4.75
C LYS A 79 2.41 -10.27 -4.63
N GLU A 80 1.57 -9.52 -3.93
CA GLU A 80 0.16 -9.88 -3.72
C GLU A 80 -0.64 -9.90 -5.03
N MET A 81 -0.28 -9.07 -6.01
CA MET A 81 -0.92 -9.03 -7.32
C MET A 81 -0.80 -10.34 -8.10
N LEU A 82 0.18 -11.18 -7.75
CA LEU A 82 0.39 -12.49 -8.37
C LEU A 82 -0.47 -13.58 -7.72
N GLN A 83 -1.07 -13.32 -6.55
CA GLN A 83 -1.85 -14.29 -5.78
C GLN A 83 -3.33 -14.28 -6.19
N THR A 84 -3.61 -14.50 -7.49
CA THR A 84 -4.96 -14.40 -8.08
C THR A 84 -6.02 -15.17 -7.31
N ARG A 85 -5.71 -16.36 -6.81
CA ARG A 85 -6.66 -17.15 -6.00
C ARG A 85 -7.07 -16.43 -4.72
N GLN A 86 -6.11 -15.89 -3.97
CA GLN A 86 -6.41 -15.14 -2.73
C GLN A 86 -7.15 -13.85 -3.03
N ILE A 87 -6.82 -13.18 -4.15
CA ILE A 87 -7.54 -12.01 -4.63
C ILE A 87 -9.01 -12.35 -4.86
N ASP A 88 -9.32 -13.42 -5.59
CA ASP A 88 -10.70 -13.82 -5.89
C ASP A 88 -11.45 -14.29 -4.64
N GLU A 89 -10.81 -15.10 -3.78
CA GLU A 89 -11.39 -15.53 -2.50
C GLU A 89 -11.79 -14.32 -1.64
N ILE A 90 -10.88 -13.38 -1.38
CA ILE A 90 -11.15 -12.26 -0.47
C ILE A 90 -12.07 -11.21 -1.11
N ASN A 91 -11.78 -10.78 -2.35
CA ASN A 91 -12.47 -9.64 -2.95
C ASN A 91 -13.80 -10.03 -3.60
N LEU A 92 -13.95 -11.24 -4.17
CA LEU A 92 -15.19 -11.67 -4.83
C LEU A 92 -16.06 -12.51 -3.91
N ILE A 93 -15.52 -13.65 -3.43
CA ILE A 93 -16.29 -14.57 -2.57
C ILE A 93 -16.65 -13.88 -1.25
N GLY A 94 -15.71 -13.15 -0.65
CA GLY A 94 -15.99 -12.30 0.51
C GLY A 94 -17.13 -11.30 0.27
N THR A 95 -17.17 -10.67 -0.90
CA THR A 95 -18.28 -9.75 -1.26
C THR A 95 -19.61 -10.47 -1.38
N CYS A 96 -19.65 -11.66 -1.99
CA CYS A 96 -20.87 -12.48 -2.07
C CYS A 96 -21.39 -12.86 -0.68
N ASN A 97 -20.49 -13.31 0.21
CA ASN A 97 -20.84 -13.64 1.59
C ASN A 97 -21.41 -12.42 2.32
N LEU A 98 -20.77 -11.26 2.16
CA LEU A 98 -21.20 -10.03 2.79
C LEU A 98 -22.59 -9.59 2.32
N LEU A 99 -22.88 -9.67 1.03
CA LEU A 99 -24.19 -9.33 0.46
C LEU A 99 -25.29 -10.21 1.03
N ASP A 100 -25.04 -11.53 1.12
CA ASP A 100 -25.98 -12.47 1.72
C ASP A 100 -26.20 -12.21 3.20
N SER A 101 -25.14 -11.92 3.94
CA SER A 101 -25.21 -11.59 5.36
C SER A 101 -25.94 -10.26 5.59
N CYS A 102 -25.77 -9.25 4.72
CA CYS A 102 -26.53 -8.00 4.77
C CYS A 102 -28.03 -8.25 4.68
N VAL A 103 -28.46 -9.05 3.71
CA VAL A 103 -29.88 -9.42 3.52
C VAL A 103 -30.42 -10.22 4.71
N LYS A 104 -29.62 -11.15 5.24
CA LYS A 104 -29.98 -12.00 6.37
C LYS A 104 -30.11 -11.20 7.67
N CYS A 105 -29.16 -10.31 7.96
CA CYS A 105 -29.12 -9.53 9.19
C CYS A 105 -29.99 -8.26 9.13
N GLY A 106 -30.51 -7.90 7.95
CA GLY A 106 -31.36 -6.71 7.80
C GLY A 106 -30.58 -5.40 7.77
N VAL A 107 -29.38 -5.44 7.19
CA VAL A 107 -28.60 -4.24 6.82
C VAL A 107 -29.30 -3.57 5.65
N GLU A 108 -29.47 -2.26 5.73
CA GLU A 108 -30.20 -1.50 4.72
C GLU A 108 -29.32 -0.65 3.84
N ARG A 109 -28.18 -0.19 4.35
CA ARG A 109 -27.23 0.65 3.61
C ARG A 109 -25.94 -0.13 3.40
N LEU A 110 -25.45 -0.22 2.17
CA LEU A 110 -24.15 -0.80 1.85
C LEU A 110 -23.39 0.13 0.89
N VAL A 111 -22.29 0.70 1.39
CA VAL A 111 -21.34 1.46 0.57
C VAL A 111 -20.16 0.55 0.25
N PHE A 112 -19.98 0.21 -1.03
CA PHE A 112 -18.88 -0.62 -1.50
C PHE A 112 -17.70 0.24 -1.96
N THR A 113 -16.50 -0.02 -1.44
CA THR A 113 -15.28 0.60 -1.97
C THR A 113 -14.76 -0.23 -3.14
N SER A 114 -15.11 0.25 -4.32
CA SER A 114 -14.62 -0.22 -5.62
C SER A 114 -13.27 0.43 -5.94
N SER A 115 -12.96 0.63 -7.22
CA SER A 115 -11.72 1.27 -7.69
C SER A 115 -11.93 1.84 -9.08
N TYR A 116 -11.20 2.91 -9.45
CA TYR A 116 -11.15 3.35 -10.84
C TYR A 116 -10.64 2.25 -11.80
N ASN A 117 -9.91 1.25 -11.30
CA ASN A 117 -9.43 0.10 -12.07
C ASN A 117 -10.55 -0.76 -12.68
N VAL A 118 -11.81 -0.57 -12.29
CA VAL A 118 -12.95 -1.29 -12.91
C VAL A 118 -13.23 -0.82 -14.34
N VAL A 119 -12.80 0.38 -14.72
CA VAL A 119 -12.92 0.93 -16.08
C VAL A 119 -11.58 1.12 -16.79
N PHE A 120 -10.46 0.95 -16.09
CA PHE A 120 -9.12 1.23 -16.60
C PHE A 120 -8.30 -0.06 -16.77
N GLY A 121 -7.75 -0.26 -17.97
CA GLY A 121 -6.83 -1.35 -18.33
C GLY A 121 -5.63 -0.86 -19.16
N GLY A 122 -5.20 0.39 -18.92
CA GLY A 122 -4.04 1.01 -19.57
C GLY A 122 -4.34 1.88 -20.79
N GLN A 123 -5.62 2.14 -21.09
CA GLN A 123 -6.03 3.14 -22.07
C GLN A 123 -5.99 4.55 -21.48
N ARG A 124 -5.73 5.57 -22.31
CA ARG A 124 -5.74 6.96 -21.86
C ARG A 124 -7.18 7.41 -21.58
N ILE A 125 -7.42 7.94 -20.38
CA ILE A 125 -8.71 8.51 -19.96
C ILE A 125 -8.47 9.94 -19.47
N VAL A 126 -9.24 10.90 -19.95
CA VAL A 126 -9.16 12.30 -19.50
C VAL A 126 -10.55 12.78 -19.20
N ASN A 127 -10.75 13.24 -17.97
CA ASN A 127 -12.02 13.70 -17.44
C ASN A 127 -13.16 12.70 -17.69
N GLY A 128 -12.87 11.40 -17.50
CA GLY A 128 -13.86 10.34 -17.67
C GLY A 128 -14.96 10.39 -16.62
N ASP A 129 -16.17 9.98 -16.95
CA ASP A 129 -17.31 9.97 -16.02
C ASP A 129 -17.87 8.55 -15.83
N GLU A 130 -18.94 8.45 -15.05
CA GLU A 130 -19.60 7.19 -14.73
C GLU A 130 -20.26 6.48 -15.92
N ASN A 131 -20.34 7.11 -17.10
CA ASN A 131 -20.86 6.49 -18.32
C ASN A 131 -19.82 5.59 -19.00
N ILE A 132 -18.56 5.65 -18.58
CA ILE A 132 -17.53 4.73 -19.08
C ILE A 132 -17.88 3.30 -18.66
N GLY A 133 -18.02 2.42 -19.66
CA GLY A 133 -18.25 0.99 -19.45
C GLY A 133 -17.09 0.30 -18.73
N TYR A 134 -17.40 -0.81 -18.07
CA TYR A 134 -16.39 -1.67 -17.46
C TYR A 134 -15.30 -2.05 -18.46
N PHE A 135 -14.05 -2.08 -18.00
CA PHE A 135 -12.98 -2.61 -18.82
C PHE A 135 -13.23 -4.12 -19.06
N PRO A 136 -13.08 -4.62 -20.30
CA PRO A 136 -13.43 -6.00 -20.59
C PRO A 136 -12.64 -7.00 -19.75
N ILE A 137 -13.36 -7.91 -19.09
CA ILE A 137 -12.84 -8.82 -18.08
C ILE A 137 -11.77 -9.75 -18.66
N GLU A 138 -11.99 -10.22 -19.88
CA GLU A 138 -11.10 -11.12 -20.62
C GLU A 138 -9.80 -10.45 -21.07
N LYS A 139 -9.75 -9.12 -21.12
CA LYS A 139 -8.55 -8.34 -21.45
C LYS A 139 -7.75 -7.93 -20.22
N ASN A 140 -8.29 -8.17 -19.03
CA ASN A 140 -7.74 -7.64 -17.80
C ASN A 140 -6.71 -8.59 -17.18
N PHE A 141 -5.43 -8.25 -17.30
CA PHE A 141 -4.36 -8.96 -16.61
C PHE A 141 -4.14 -8.47 -15.16
N ASP A 142 -4.80 -7.39 -14.73
CA ASP A 142 -4.87 -6.99 -13.32
C ASP A 142 -6.00 -7.78 -12.63
N SER A 143 -5.62 -8.82 -11.90
CA SER A 143 -6.59 -9.65 -11.16
C SER A 143 -7.44 -8.84 -10.18
N LEU A 144 -6.90 -7.78 -9.57
CA LEU A 144 -7.67 -6.92 -8.66
C LEU A 144 -8.71 -6.09 -9.44
N GLY A 145 -8.30 -5.47 -10.55
CA GLY A 145 -9.22 -4.70 -11.41
C GLY A 145 -10.38 -5.54 -11.91
N ARG A 146 -10.09 -6.76 -12.39
CA ARG A 146 -11.10 -7.76 -12.78
C ARG A 146 -12.06 -8.08 -11.64
N CYS A 147 -11.49 -8.41 -10.48
CA CYS A 147 -12.26 -8.86 -9.33
C CYS A 147 -13.15 -7.75 -8.76
N LYS A 148 -12.64 -6.52 -8.65
CA LYS A 148 -13.41 -5.33 -8.24
C LYS A 148 -14.53 -5.02 -9.24
N ALA A 149 -14.32 -5.19 -10.54
CA ALA A 149 -15.37 -4.98 -11.54
C ALA A 149 -16.54 -5.97 -11.36
N LEU A 150 -16.23 -7.26 -11.17
CA LEU A 150 -17.24 -8.29 -10.90
C LEU A 150 -17.97 -8.05 -9.57
N ALA A 151 -17.22 -7.73 -8.51
CA ALA A 151 -17.79 -7.43 -7.19
C ALA A 151 -18.69 -6.19 -7.22
N GLU A 152 -18.29 -5.12 -7.93
CA GLU A 152 -19.10 -3.91 -8.09
C GLU A 152 -20.43 -4.23 -8.79
N GLN A 153 -20.39 -4.98 -9.89
CA GLN A 153 -21.61 -5.40 -10.61
C GLN A 153 -22.55 -6.21 -9.70
N LEU A 154 -22.02 -7.12 -8.89
CA LEU A 154 -22.80 -7.91 -7.94
C LEU A 154 -23.44 -7.04 -6.85
N VAL A 155 -22.70 -6.07 -6.32
CA VAL A 155 -23.20 -5.12 -5.31
C VAL A 155 -24.33 -4.28 -5.89
N LEU A 156 -24.15 -3.71 -7.09
CA LEU A 156 -25.17 -2.87 -7.73
C LEU A 156 -26.41 -3.68 -8.12
N LYS A 157 -26.23 -4.91 -8.61
CA LYS A 157 -27.34 -5.84 -8.90
C LYS A 157 -28.11 -6.24 -7.64
N SER A 158 -27.48 -6.17 -6.46
CA SER A 158 -28.11 -6.46 -5.17
C SER A 158 -28.89 -5.27 -4.61
N ASN A 159 -28.84 -4.10 -5.24
CA ASN A 159 -29.65 -2.95 -4.87
C ASN A 159 -31.15 -3.28 -5.00
N GLY A 160 -31.95 -2.92 -4.01
CA GLY A 160 -33.38 -3.20 -3.94
C GLY A 160 -33.75 -4.61 -3.46
N ARG A 161 -32.79 -5.45 -3.07
CA ARG A 161 -33.05 -6.83 -2.62
C ARG A 161 -33.85 -6.82 -1.29
N PRO A 162 -34.94 -7.60 -1.14
CA PRO A 162 -35.76 -7.58 0.07
C PRO A 162 -35.01 -8.12 1.28
N LEU A 163 -35.13 -7.46 2.43
CA LEU A 163 -34.53 -7.89 3.69
C LEU A 163 -35.41 -8.91 4.39
N LYS A 164 -34.80 -9.98 4.93
CA LYS A 164 -35.55 -11.07 5.58
C LYS A 164 -36.14 -10.69 6.93
N SER A 165 -35.50 -9.78 7.66
CA SER A 165 -35.78 -9.51 9.07
C SER A 165 -36.60 -8.24 9.33
N LYS A 166 -36.91 -7.42 8.32
CA LYS A 166 -37.48 -6.08 8.51
C LYS A 166 -38.59 -5.72 7.51
N GLY A 167 -39.74 -6.38 7.61
CA GLY A 167 -41.05 -5.89 7.16
C GLY A 167 -41.10 -5.09 5.86
N GLY A 168 -40.62 -5.64 4.74
CA GLY A 168 -40.70 -5.00 3.40
C GLY A 168 -39.59 -4.02 3.05
N ARG A 169 -38.63 -3.76 3.95
CA ARG A 169 -37.43 -2.96 3.67
C ARG A 169 -36.49 -3.66 2.69
N LYS A 170 -35.64 -2.89 2.02
CA LYS A 170 -34.74 -3.35 0.96
C LYS A 170 -33.29 -2.96 1.28
N LEU A 171 -32.36 -3.71 0.71
CA LEU A 171 -30.94 -3.37 0.70
C LEU A 171 -30.70 -2.27 -0.34
N HIS A 172 -30.17 -1.13 0.08
CA HIS A 172 -29.70 -0.05 -0.78
C HIS A 172 -28.18 -0.09 -0.87
N THR A 173 -27.66 -0.17 -2.09
CA THR A 173 -26.23 -0.28 -2.34
C THR A 173 -25.73 0.84 -3.25
N CYS A 174 -24.48 1.26 -3.07
CA CYS A 174 -23.77 2.13 -4.00
C CYS A 174 -22.28 1.75 -4.03
N ALA A 175 -21.56 2.22 -5.03
CA ALA A 175 -20.12 1.99 -5.13
C ALA A 175 -19.31 3.28 -5.26
N ILE A 176 -18.20 3.35 -4.52
CA ILE A 176 -17.22 4.42 -4.58
C ILE A 176 -16.00 3.93 -5.34
N ARG A 177 -15.61 4.64 -6.41
CA ARG A 177 -14.42 4.40 -7.21
C ARG A 177 -13.35 5.44 -6.83
N PRO A 178 -12.60 5.23 -5.73
CA PRO A 178 -11.56 6.16 -5.32
C PRO A 178 -10.43 6.18 -6.34
N ALA A 179 -9.79 7.35 -6.47
CA ALA A 179 -8.49 7.53 -7.09
C ALA A 179 -7.35 6.92 -6.22
N ALA A 180 -6.08 7.19 -6.56
CA ALA A 180 -4.95 6.74 -5.73
C ALA A 180 -5.02 7.41 -4.34
N ILE A 181 -5.00 6.61 -3.29
CA ILE A 181 -5.19 7.09 -1.91
C ILE A 181 -3.85 7.53 -1.32
N TYR A 182 -3.82 8.66 -0.62
CA TYR A 182 -2.69 9.10 0.18
C TYR A 182 -3.17 9.69 1.51
N GLY A 183 -2.29 9.67 2.51
CA GLY A 183 -2.61 10.20 3.83
C GLY A 183 -1.76 9.56 4.93
N PRO A 184 -1.91 10.05 6.18
CA PRO A 184 -1.43 9.34 7.37
C PRO A 184 -1.93 7.89 7.40
N ASP A 185 -1.09 6.97 7.86
CA ASP A 185 -1.37 5.53 7.94
C ASP A 185 -1.58 4.79 6.60
N GLU A 186 -1.34 5.41 5.44
CA GLU A 186 -1.43 4.72 4.14
C GLU A 186 -0.38 3.61 4.02
N GLU A 187 -0.82 2.35 3.78
CA GLU A 187 0.04 1.17 3.92
C GLU A 187 0.55 0.56 2.60
N TYR A 188 0.21 1.13 1.44
CA TYR A 188 0.53 0.54 0.14
C TYR A 188 1.47 1.39 -0.70
N HIS A 189 1.06 2.57 -1.13
CA HIS A 189 1.82 3.39 -2.08
C HIS A 189 3.06 4.01 -1.46
N VAL A 190 2.90 4.70 -0.31
CA VAL A 190 4.00 5.37 0.39
C VAL A 190 5.02 4.34 0.89
N PRO A 191 4.66 3.28 1.64
CA PRO A 191 5.65 2.34 2.15
C PRO A 191 6.35 1.57 1.03
N ARG A 192 5.63 1.23 -0.06
CA ARG A 192 6.24 0.57 -1.23
C ARG A 192 7.30 1.46 -1.85
N LEU A 193 6.99 2.73 -2.07
CA LEU A 193 7.94 3.68 -2.65
C LEU A 193 9.16 3.89 -1.76
N LEU A 194 8.94 4.04 -0.45
CA LEU A 194 10.01 4.14 0.53
C LEU A 194 10.86 2.88 0.60
N ASN A 195 10.25 1.68 0.52
CA ASN A 195 10.97 0.41 0.51
C ASN A 195 11.88 0.29 -0.72
N LEU A 196 11.38 0.68 -1.90
CA LEU A 196 12.18 0.70 -3.13
C LEU A 196 13.32 1.71 -3.03
N ALA A 197 13.06 2.90 -2.48
CA ALA A 197 14.07 3.95 -2.30
C ALA A 197 15.14 3.53 -1.28
N GLN A 198 14.74 2.96 -0.14
CA GLN A 198 15.65 2.43 0.89
C GLN A 198 16.57 1.33 0.34
N LYS A 199 16.04 0.47 -0.54
CA LYS A 199 16.80 -0.63 -1.14
C LYS A 199 17.70 -0.20 -2.30
N GLY A 200 17.63 1.06 -2.74
CA GLY A 200 18.38 1.55 -3.91
C GLY A 200 17.84 1.03 -5.24
N ILE A 201 16.62 0.47 -5.27
CA ILE A 201 16.00 -0.11 -6.48
C ILE A 201 14.87 0.77 -7.04
N PHE A 202 14.66 1.96 -6.46
CA PHE A 202 13.83 3.00 -7.04
C PHE A 202 14.59 3.74 -8.14
N LEU A 203 14.72 3.10 -9.31
CA LEU A 203 15.65 3.50 -10.36
C LEU A 203 15.04 4.38 -11.46
N TYR A 204 13.72 4.36 -11.62
CA TYR A 204 13.06 4.98 -12.77
C TYR A 204 11.79 5.73 -12.41
N VAL A 205 11.62 6.90 -13.06
CA VAL A 205 10.33 7.56 -13.25
C VAL A 205 9.62 6.88 -14.42
N LEU A 206 8.40 6.40 -14.20
CA LEU A 206 7.63 5.67 -15.21
C LEU A 206 6.71 6.62 -15.99
N GLY A 207 6.81 6.60 -17.31
CA GLY A 207 5.99 7.44 -18.18
C GLY A 207 6.46 8.89 -18.29
N GLY A 208 5.73 9.69 -19.06
CA GLY A 208 6.02 11.08 -19.40
C GLY A 208 5.75 12.10 -18.29
N PRO A 209 6.41 13.28 -18.28
CA PRO A 209 6.08 14.38 -17.36
C PRO A 209 4.66 14.95 -17.55
N GLU A 210 4.05 14.71 -18.71
CA GLU A 210 2.69 15.08 -19.08
C GLU A 210 1.62 14.10 -18.57
N VAL A 211 2.02 12.93 -18.08
CA VAL A 211 1.09 11.94 -17.53
C VAL A 211 0.43 12.51 -16.27
N LYS A 212 -0.90 12.50 -16.24
CA LYS A 212 -1.70 12.96 -15.09
C LYS A 212 -2.58 11.84 -14.55
N THR A 213 -2.57 11.71 -13.23
CA THR A 213 -3.36 10.77 -12.43
C THR A 213 -4.09 11.52 -11.33
N ASP A 214 -5.24 10.99 -10.91
CA ASP A 214 -5.96 11.53 -9.76
C ASP A 214 -5.46 10.94 -8.44
N TRP A 215 -5.54 11.76 -7.39
CA TRP A 215 -5.26 11.38 -6.02
C TRP A 215 -6.44 11.78 -5.13
N VAL A 216 -6.63 11.04 -4.04
CA VAL A 216 -7.62 11.34 -3.03
C VAL A 216 -7.00 11.27 -1.64
N TYR A 217 -7.14 12.33 -0.87
CA TYR A 217 -6.72 12.31 0.53
C TYR A 217 -7.64 11.38 1.33
N ILE A 218 -7.08 10.62 2.27
CA ILE A 218 -7.83 9.62 3.04
C ILE A 218 -9.10 10.20 3.69
N ASP A 219 -9.04 11.39 4.28
CA ASP A 219 -10.23 11.98 4.91
C ASP A 219 -11.26 12.47 3.90
N ASN A 220 -10.82 12.91 2.72
CA ASN A 220 -11.73 13.26 1.62
C ASN A 220 -12.46 12.01 1.10
N LEU A 221 -11.78 10.85 1.08
CA LEU A 221 -12.42 9.58 0.74
C LEU A 221 -13.44 9.17 1.81
N VAL A 222 -13.11 9.31 3.09
CA VAL A 222 -14.03 9.02 4.20
C VAL A 222 -15.26 9.93 4.13
N GLN A 223 -15.07 11.23 3.87
CA GLN A 223 -16.16 12.18 3.65
C GLN A 223 -17.09 11.69 2.53
N ALA A 224 -16.54 11.31 1.37
CA ALA A 224 -17.34 10.79 0.26
C ALA A 224 -18.13 9.54 0.63
N GLN A 225 -17.53 8.61 1.37
CA GLN A 225 -18.21 7.40 1.84
C GLN A 225 -19.38 7.74 2.78
N LEU A 226 -19.19 8.64 3.74
CA LEU A 226 -20.25 9.08 4.64
C LEU A 226 -21.40 9.75 3.87
N LEU A 227 -21.08 10.67 2.95
CA LEU A 227 -22.07 11.31 2.08
C LEU A 227 -22.84 10.29 1.24
N ALA A 228 -22.16 9.30 0.68
CA ALA A 228 -22.79 8.22 -0.05
C ALA A 228 -23.72 7.38 0.83
N SER A 229 -23.31 7.08 2.07
CA SER A 229 -24.12 6.30 3.00
C SER A 229 -25.44 7.00 3.37
N MET A 230 -25.40 8.32 3.58
CA MET A 230 -26.60 9.14 3.78
C MET A 230 -27.41 9.19 2.48
N GLY A 231 -26.74 9.38 1.34
CA GLY A 231 -27.37 9.48 0.03
C GLY A 231 -28.10 8.22 -0.45
N LEU A 232 -27.90 7.06 0.19
CA LEU A 232 -28.57 5.82 -0.15
C LEU A 232 -30.08 5.85 0.11
N ILE A 233 -30.50 6.51 1.20
CA ILE A 233 -31.90 6.49 1.68
C ILE A 233 -32.37 7.89 2.05
N ASP A 234 -31.48 8.72 2.59
CA ASP A 234 -31.86 10.01 3.16
C ASP A 234 -32.06 11.03 2.03
N ASP A 235 -32.95 11.99 2.27
CA ASP A 235 -33.13 13.13 1.39
C ASP A 235 -32.03 14.16 1.68
N ILE A 236 -31.16 14.42 0.71
CA ILE A 236 -30.06 15.38 0.86
C ILE A 236 -30.56 16.74 0.36
N PRO A 237 -30.61 17.78 1.21
CA PRO A 237 -31.03 19.11 0.79
C PRO A 237 -30.17 19.63 -0.36
N GLY A 238 -30.82 20.12 -1.42
CA GLY A 238 -30.12 20.66 -2.59
C GLY A 238 -29.49 19.62 -3.51
N ARG A 239 -29.76 18.32 -3.32
CA ARG A 239 -29.34 17.25 -4.24
C ARG A 239 -29.81 17.55 -5.66
N GLN A 240 -28.90 17.42 -6.61
CA GLN A 240 -29.20 17.45 -8.03
C GLN A 240 -28.98 16.04 -8.60
N GLY A 241 -30.05 15.36 -9.00
CA GLY A 241 -29.98 14.04 -9.61
C GLY A 241 -30.54 12.91 -8.73
N ALA A 242 -30.12 11.69 -9.04
CA ALA A 242 -30.68 10.48 -8.44
C ALA A 242 -30.17 10.26 -7.00
N PRO A 243 -30.92 9.51 -6.16
CA PRO A 243 -30.38 8.95 -4.93
C PRO A 243 -29.16 8.07 -5.21
N ALA A 244 -28.27 7.92 -4.22
CA ALA A 244 -27.07 7.09 -4.36
C ALA A 244 -27.37 5.61 -4.56
N SER A 245 -28.58 5.16 -4.21
CA SER A 245 -29.03 3.78 -4.38
C SER A 245 -28.94 3.32 -5.84
N GLY A 246 -28.12 2.29 -6.08
CA GLY A 246 -27.83 1.74 -7.40
C GLY A 246 -26.78 2.52 -8.20
N GLN A 247 -26.14 3.54 -7.62
CA GLN A 247 -25.20 4.41 -8.32
C GLN A 247 -23.74 4.07 -8.01
N VAL A 248 -22.87 4.52 -8.93
CA VAL A 248 -21.41 4.57 -8.78
C VAL A 248 -20.94 6.01 -8.80
N TYR A 249 -19.79 6.29 -8.16
CA TYR A 249 -19.18 7.61 -8.10
C TYR A 249 -17.65 7.55 -8.16
N PHE A 250 -17.04 8.32 -9.05
CA PHE A 250 -15.59 8.60 -8.98
C PHE A 250 -15.30 9.61 -7.89
N ILE A 251 -14.30 9.33 -7.05
CA ILE A 251 -13.91 10.18 -5.92
C ILE A 251 -12.42 10.50 -6.01
N SER A 252 -12.10 11.80 -6.08
CA SER A 252 -10.74 12.36 -6.07
C SER A 252 -10.74 13.76 -5.46
N ASP A 253 -9.55 14.30 -5.20
CA ASP A 253 -9.36 15.70 -4.77
C ASP A 253 -9.62 16.69 -5.93
N GLY A 254 -9.90 16.22 -7.14
CA GLY A 254 -10.18 17.06 -8.32
C GLY A 254 -8.96 17.80 -8.88
N ALA A 255 -7.75 17.39 -8.52
CA ALA A 255 -6.49 18.02 -8.91
C ALA A 255 -5.52 17.04 -9.61
N PRO A 256 -5.83 16.57 -10.85
CA PRO A 256 -5.03 15.60 -11.56
C PRO A 256 -3.61 16.11 -11.83
N VAL A 257 -2.62 15.32 -11.42
CA VAL A 257 -1.21 15.70 -11.37
C VAL A 257 -0.32 14.52 -11.73
N ASN A 258 0.92 14.76 -12.13
CA ASN A 258 1.87 13.68 -12.35
C ASN A 258 2.24 13.00 -11.02
N THR A 259 2.11 11.67 -10.95
CA THR A 259 2.41 10.86 -9.74
C THR A 259 3.75 11.20 -9.10
N PHE A 260 4.82 11.35 -9.88
CA PHE A 260 6.16 11.60 -9.31
C PHE A 260 6.31 13.03 -8.81
N LYS A 261 5.71 14.01 -9.51
CA LYS A 261 5.63 15.39 -9.02
C LYS A 261 4.82 15.50 -7.74
N PHE A 262 3.71 14.76 -7.66
CA PHE A 262 2.84 14.72 -6.49
C PHE A 262 3.56 14.15 -5.26
N MET A 263 4.29 13.04 -5.44
CA MET A 263 5.00 12.35 -4.36
C MET A 263 6.36 12.97 -4.03
N GLN A 264 6.90 13.85 -4.88
CA GLN A 264 8.22 14.47 -4.71
C GLN A 264 8.41 15.09 -3.31
N PRO A 265 7.52 15.96 -2.80
CA PRO A 265 7.74 16.62 -1.51
C PRO A 265 7.76 15.62 -0.35
N LEU A 266 7.01 14.51 -0.47
CA LEU A 266 6.99 13.44 0.52
C LEU A 266 8.30 12.65 0.52
N ILE A 267 8.79 12.22 -0.65
CA ILE A 267 10.01 11.42 -0.80
C ILE A 267 11.24 12.22 -0.36
N GLU A 268 11.38 13.45 -0.86
CA GLU A 268 12.48 14.35 -0.52
C GLU A 268 12.42 14.77 0.94
N GLY A 269 11.22 15.05 1.46
CA GLY A 269 10.99 15.39 2.86
C GLY A 269 11.38 14.27 3.84
N LEU A 270 11.38 13.01 3.37
CA LEU A 270 11.82 11.83 4.14
C LEU A 270 13.33 11.51 3.97
N GLY A 271 14.03 12.32 3.16
CA GLY A 271 15.48 12.23 2.96
C GLY A 271 15.93 11.28 1.85
N TYR A 272 14.98 10.85 0.99
CA TYR A 272 15.25 10.07 -0.22
C TYR A 272 15.29 10.97 -1.46
N GLN A 273 15.83 10.46 -2.56
CA GLN A 273 15.85 11.18 -3.84
C GLN A 273 14.90 10.50 -4.83
N LEU A 274 14.27 11.31 -5.69
CA LEU A 274 13.58 10.78 -6.86
C LEU A 274 14.58 10.23 -7.89
N PRO A 275 14.19 9.22 -8.67
CA PRO A 275 15.03 8.73 -9.74
C PRO A 275 15.23 9.80 -10.82
N LYS A 276 16.46 9.91 -11.31
CA LYS A 276 16.82 10.87 -12.38
C LYS A 276 16.51 10.34 -13.77
N HIS A 277 16.43 9.01 -13.91
CA HIS A 277 16.22 8.36 -15.19
C HIS A 277 14.74 8.11 -15.42
N GLN A 278 14.30 8.39 -16.64
CA GLN A 278 12.95 8.13 -17.08
C GLN A 278 12.92 6.82 -17.87
N LEU A 279 11.87 6.02 -17.66
CA LEU A 279 11.60 4.81 -18.41
C LEU A 279 10.28 4.95 -19.15
N SER A 280 10.34 4.82 -20.49
CA SER A 280 9.13 4.85 -21.31
C SER A 280 8.20 3.70 -20.95
N VAL A 281 6.88 3.92 -21.07
CA VAL A 281 5.86 2.92 -20.73
C VAL A 281 6.10 1.60 -21.48
N LYS A 282 6.47 1.66 -22.77
CA LYS A 282 6.74 0.47 -23.59
C LYS A 282 7.92 -0.37 -23.03
N SER A 283 9.01 0.28 -22.63
CA SER A 283 10.15 -0.42 -22.04
C SER A 283 9.87 -0.91 -20.62
N ALA A 284 9.17 -0.12 -19.81
CA ALA A 284 8.71 -0.52 -18.49
C ALA A 284 7.81 -1.76 -18.55
N MET A 285 6.86 -1.81 -19.50
CA MET A 285 5.98 -2.98 -19.68
C MET A 285 6.77 -4.25 -20.01
N ARG A 286 7.80 -4.18 -20.86
CA ARG A 286 8.66 -5.34 -21.16
C ARG A 286 9.36 -5.87 -19.92
N LEU A 287 9.97 -4.98 -19.13
CA LEU A 287 10.61 -5.37 -17.86
C LEU A 287 9.58 -5.90 -16.85
N ALA A 288 8.40 -5.31 -16.79
CA ALA A 288 7.34 -5.72 -15.89
C ALA A 288 6.85 -7.16 -16.18
N TRP A 289 6.75 -7.55 -17.46
CA TRP A 289 6.42 -8.93 -17.84
C TRP A 289 7.54 -9.92 -17.48
N ILE A 290 8.81 -9.51 -17.58
CA ILE A 290 9.94 -10.32 -17.10
C ILE A 290 9.83 -10.53 -15.59
N PHE A 291 9.58 -9.46 -14.82
CA PHE A 291 9.37 -9.57 -13.38
C PHE A 291 8.16 -10.43 -13.04
N TRP A 292 7.05 -10.29 -13.77
CA TRP A 292 5.86 -11.12 -13.59
C TRP A 292 6.18 -12.61 -13.79
N GLY A 293 6.90 -12.97 -14.85
CA GLY A 293 7.34 -14.34 -15.11
C GLY A 293 8.29 -14.88 -14.04
N LEU A 294 9.32 -14.11 -13.67
CA LEU A 294 10.29 -14.49 -12.64
C LEU A 294 9.62 -14.74 -11.29
N TYR A 295 8.78 -13.81 -10.83
CA TYR A 295 8.06 -13.98 -9.57
C TYR A 295 6.98 -15.05 -9.65
N GLY A 296 6.41 -15.31 -10.83
CA GLY A 296 5.53 -16.45 -11.09
C GLY A 296 6.23 -17.79 -10.87
N LEU A 297 7.49 -17.93 -11.32
CA LEU A 297 8.31 -19.13 -11.02
C LEU A 297 8.58 -19.28 -9.51
N MET A 298 8.57 -18.16 -8.78
CA MET A 298 8.78 -18.13 -7.33
C MET A 298 7.47 -18.15 -6.52
N TYR A 299 6.34 -18.50 -7.14
CA TYR A 299 5.01 -18.45 -6.52
C TYR A 299 4.94 -19.07 -5.10
N PRO A 300 5.50 -20.28 -4.84
CA PRO A 300 5.46 -20.90 -3.51
C PRO A 300 6.16 -20.08 -2.41
N TRP A 301 7.08 -19.19 -2.78
CA TRP A 301 7.87 -18.38 -1.86
C TRP A 301 7.42 -16.91 -1.78
N LEU A 302 6.33 -16.51 -2.47
CA LEU A 302 5.87 -15.11 -2.46
C LEU A 302 5.61 -14.58 -1.05
N ASN A 303 5.09 -15.41 -0.16
CA ASN A 303 4.81 -15.03 1.23
C ASN A 303 6.05 -15.08 2.15
N LYS A 304 7.24 -15.38 1.63
CA LYS A 304 8.48 -15.38 2.42
C LYS A 304 9.09 -13.98 2.49
N GLY A 305 9.47 -13.57 3.71
CA GLY A 305 10.02 -12.24 3.99
C GLY A 305 11.39 -11.98 3.34
N TRP A 306 12.17 -13.02 3.05
CA TRP A 306 13.47 -12.89 2.37
C TRP A 306 13.34 -12.55 0.88
N LEU A 307 12.21 -12.84 0.24
CA LEU A 307 11.98 -12.54 -1.16
C LEU A 307 11.57 -11.06 -1.30
N PRO A 308 12.38 -10.20 -1.93
CA PRO A 308 12.06 -8.78 -2.12
C PRO A 308 10.74 -8.57 -2.89
N GLN A 309 10.23 -7.34 -2.87
CA GLN A 309 9.11 -6.96 -3.72
C GLN A 309 9.60 -6.76 -5.16
N PRO A 310 8.81 -7.12 -6.19
CA PRO A 310 9.14 -6.77 -7.57
C PRO A 310 9.21 -5.24 -7.69
N PRO A 311 10.17 -4.67 -8.46
CA PRO A 311 10.29 -3.22 -8.64
C PRO A 311 8.99 -2.59 -9.14
N PHE A 312 8.37 -3.23 -10.14
CA PHE A 312 7.04 -2.90 -10.64
C PHE A 312 6.47 -4.09 -11.43
N LEU A 313 5.14 -4.17 -11.52
CA LEU A 313 4.40 -5.16 -12.31
C LEU A 313 3.58 -4.49 -13.42
N PRO A 314 3.08 -5.25 -14.42
CA PRO A 314 2.44 -4.67 -15.60
C PRO A 314 1.31 -3.67 -15.28
N ALA A 315 0.43 -3.97 -14.33
CA ALA A 315 -0.66 -3.06 -13.99
C ALA A 315 -0.16 -1.81 -13.23
N GLU A 316 0.91 -1.92 -12.45
CA GLU A 316 1.53 -0.76 -11.78
C GLU A 316 2.15 0.20 -12.81
N VAL A 317 2.78 -0.34 -13.86
CA VAL A 317 3.30 0.47 -14.97
C VAL A 317 2.18 1.24 -15.66
N GLN A 318 1.03 0.64 -15.90
CA GLN A 318 -0.12 1.34 -16.49
C GLN A 318 -0.70 2.39 -15.54
N LYS A 319 -0.89 2.06 -14.25
CA LYS A 319 -1.42 2.95 -13.20
C LYS A 319 -0.54 4.17 -12.93
N VAL A 320 0.74 4.15 -13.31
CA VAL A 320 1.63 5.30 -13.12
C VAL A 320 2.01 5.96 -14.43
N GLY A 321 2.16 5.18 -15.50
CA GLY A 321 2.71 5.65 -16.78
C GLY A 321 1.68 6.11 -17.80
N VAL A 322 0.38 5.91 -17.58
CA VAL A 322 -0.69 6.30 -18.52
C VAL A 322 -1.62 7.32 -17.88
N THR A 323 -2.00 8.35 -18.62
CA THR A 323 -2.94 9.37 -18.12
C THR A 323 -4.33 8.76 -17.93
N HIS A 324 -4.84 8.87 -16.71
CA HIS A 324 -6.21 8.52 -16.33
C HIS A 324 -6.67 9.47 -15.23
N ASN A 325 -7.70 10.25 -15.51
CA ASN A 325 -8.39 11.08 -14.53
C ASN A 325 -9.88 11.14 -14.82
N PHE A 326 -10.66 11.34 -13.77
CA PHE A 326 -12.10 11.17 -13.74
C PHE A 326 -12.78 12.40 -13.14
N SER A 327 -13.93 12.74 -13.69
CA SER A 327 -14.79 13.82 -13.20
C SER A 327 -15.43 13.41 -11.88
N ILE A 328 -15.39 14.31 -10.90
CA ILE A 328 -16.15 14.18 -9.64
C ILE A 328 -17.48 14.93 -9.68
N LEU A 329 -17.94 15.35 -10.87
CA LEU A 329 -19.14 16.18 -11.03
C LEU A 329 -20.40 15.47 -10.49
N LYS A 330 -20.56 14.18 -10.80
CA LYS A 330 -21.70 13.40 -10.31
C LYS A 330 -21.71 13.32 -8.78
N ALA A 331 -20.55 13.06 -8.16
CA ALA A 331 -20.42 13.04 -6.70
C ALA A 331 -20.74 14.42 -6.09
N ARG A 332 -20.32 15.52 -6.72
CA ARG A 332 -20.68 16.88 -6.30
C ARG A 332 -22.19 17.12 -6.33
N GLN A 333 -22.85 16.73 -7.42
CA GLN A 333 -24.27 17.01 -7.66
C GLN A 333 -25.20 16.12 -6.81
N GLU A 334 -24.93 14.81 -6.76
CA GLU A 334 -25.82 13.84 -6.13
C GLU A 334 -25.52 13.62 -4.63
N LEU A 335 -24.26 13.77 -4.23
CA LEU A 335 -23.81 13.55 -2.85
C LEU A 335 -23.43 14.83 -2.10
N GLY A 336 -23.27 15.96 -2.79
CA GLY A 336 -22.71 17.18 -2.20
C GLY A 336 -21.21 17.07 -1.91
N TYR A 337 -20.50 16.16 -2.58
CA TYR A 337 -19.08 15.91 -2.30
C TYR A 337 -18.19 17.07 -2.76
N VAL A 338 -17.61 17.78 -1.81
CA VAL A 338 -16.57 18.79 -2.04
C VAL A 338 -15.35 18.42 -1.19
N PRO A 339 -14.20 18.07 -1.79
CA PRO A 339 -12.99 17.75 -1.06
C PRO A 339 -12.62 18.92 -0.15
N TYR A 340 -12.51 18.66 1.15
CA TYR A 340 -12.23 19.71 2.13
C TYR A 340 -10.72 19.82 2.43
N MET A 341 -9.97 18.73 2.26
CA MET A 341 -8.52 18.73 2.39
C MET A 341 -7.87 19.09 1.06
N GLU A 342 -7.03 20.12 1.05
CA GLU A 342 -6.22 20.46 -0.11
C GLU A 342 -5.00 19.53 -0.25
N PRO A 343 -4.56 19.20 -1.48
CA PRO A 343 -3.46 18.28 -1.70
C PRO A 343 -2.14 18.65 -1.04
N LYS A 344 -1.80 19.95 -1.02
CA LYS A 344 -0.57 20.45 -0.40
C LYS A 344 -0.55 20.19 1.11
N GLU A 345 -1.67 20.45 1.77
CA GLU A 345 -1.83 20.21 3.21
C GLU A 345 -1.88 18.70 3.53
N GLY A 346 -2.58 17.91 2.71
CA GLY A 346 -2.61 16.45 2.84
C GLY A 346 -1.21 15.82 2.76
N ILE A 347 -0.37 16.27 1.82
CA ILE A 347 1.03 15.83 1.71
C ILE A 347 1.85 16.24 2.94
N ARG A 348 1.66 17.46 3.46
CA ARG A 348 2.33 17.92 4.69
C ARG A 348 2.02 17.02 5.88
N ARG A 349 0.73 16.72 6.13
CA ARG A 349 0.29 15.83 7.21
C ARG A 349 0.83 14.41 7.06
N THR A 350 0.82 13.91 5.83
CA THR A 350 1.38 12.59 5.49
C THR A 350 2.88 12.55 5.80
N LEU A 351 3.63 13.57 5.41
CA LEU A 351 5.05 13.67 5.68
C LEU A 351 5.37 13.69 7.18
N GLU A 352 4.63 14.48 7.96
CA GLU A 352 4.78 14.56 9.42
C GLU A 352 4.53 13.20 10.09
N HIS A 353 3.44 12.52 9.71
CA HIS A 353 3.13 11.19 10.19
C HIS A 353 4.27 10.20 9.90
N TRP A 354 4.77 10.19 8.66
CA TRP A 354 5.86 9.29 8.25
C TRP A 354 7.21 9.61 8.89
N LYS A 355 7.52 10.88 9.15
CA LYS A 355 8.71 11.27 9.93
C LYS A 355 8.66 10.71 11.34
N MET A 356 7.50 10.80 12.01
CA MET A 356 7.32 10.22 13.33
C MET A 356 7.47 8.69 13.33
N LYS A 357 6.96 8.01 12.30
CA LYS A 357 7.08 6.55 12.14
C LYS A 357 8.52 6.11 11.86
N GLN A 358 9.22 6.77 10.92
CA GLN A 358 10.63 6.49 10.63
C GLN A 358 11.56 6.73 11.82
N GLY A 359 11.22 7.66 12.72
CA GLY A 359 11.96 7.86 13.96
C GLY A 359 12.01 6.62 14.85
N LYS A 360 11.09 5.67 14.70
CA LYS A 360 10.99 4.47 15.55
C LYS A 360 11.66 3.23 14.95
N GLU A 361 11.85 3.18 13.63
CA GLU A 361 12.37 2.00 12.93
C GLU A 361 13.89 2.08 12.69
N LEU A 362 14.57 0.92 12.74
CA LEU A 362 15.97 0.79 12.35
C LEU A 362 16.12 1.00 10.83
N ARG A 363 16.90 2.01 10.43
CA ARG A 363 17.21 2.25 9.02
C ARG A 363 18.25 1.25 8.51
N SER A 364 17.97 0.62 7.38
CA SER A 364 18.86 -0.36 6.74
C SER A 364 19.55 0.23 5.49
N PRO A 365 20.81 -0.15 5.18
CA PRO A 365 21.48 0.20 3.93
C PRO A 365 20.80 -0.40 2.70
N GLU A 366 21.18 0.11 1.53
CA GLU A 366 20.72 -0.40 0.25
C GLU A 366 21.03 -1.90 0.07
N LEU A 367 20.20 -2.59 -0.71
CA LEU A 367 20.27 -4.04 -0.87
C LEU A 367 21.64 -4.52 -1.40
N ILE A 368 22.31 -3.68 -2.21
CA ILE A 368 23.63 -3.99 -2.76
C ILE A 368 24.66 -4.24 -1.67
N TYR A 369 24.62 -3.52 -0.54
CA TYR A 369 25.59 -3.71 0.56
C TYR A 369 25.37 -5.01 1.32
N TRP A 370 24.11 -5.43 1.48
CA TRP A 370 23.75 -6.73 2.07
C TRP A 370 24.23 -7.92 1.24
N ILE A 371 24.54 -7.73 -0.04
CA ILE A 371 25.08 -8.76 -0.91
C ILE A 371 26.60 -8.61 -1.02
N ALA A 372 27.07 -7.42 -1.41
CA ALA A 372 28.46 -7.17 -1.75
C ALA A 372 29.40 -7.33 -0.55
N ILE A 373 29.02 -6.85 0.64
CA ILE A 373 29.90 -6.88 1.81
C ILE A 373 30.04 -8.31 2.36
N PRO A 374 28.95 -9.06 2.66
CA PRO A 374 29.09 -10.44 3.10
C PRO A 374 29.77 -11.34 2.07
N ALA A 375 29.46 -11.17 0.77
CA ALA A 375 30.12 -11.93 -0.29
C ALA A 375 31.62 -11.58 -0.36
N GLY A 376 31.99 -10.30 -0.30
CA GLY A 376 33.37 -9.86 -0.28
C GLY A 376 34.15 -10.39 0.93
N MET A 377 33.57 -10.30 2.13
CA MET A 377 34.19 -10.85 3.35
C MET A 377 34.35 -12.37 3.29
N THR A 378 33.37 -13.08 2.73
CA THR A 378 33.44 -14.54 2.54
C THR A 378 34.52 -14.90 1.53
N LEU A 379 34.57 -14.23 0.38
CA LEU A 379 35.60 -14.46 -0.64
C LEU A 379 37.01 -14.16 -0.12
N LEU A 380 37.15 -13.09 0.66
CA LEU A 380 38.42 -12.72 1.30
C LEU A 380 38.83 -13.76 2.34
N PHE A 381 37.91 -14.24 3.19
CA PHE A 381 38.16 -15.32 4.14
C PHE A 381 38.60 -16.61 3.43
N CYS A 382 37.86 -17.03 2.40
CA CYS A 382 38.19 -18.21 1.60
C CYS A 382 39.59 -18.08 0.98
N SER A 383 39.91 -16.92 0.41
CA SER A 383 41.22 -16.64 -0.18
C SER A 383 42.35 -16.63 0.86
N ALA A 384 42.06 -16.16 2.08
CA ALA A 384 43.03 -16.01 3.16
C ALA A 384 43.36 -17.31 3.91
N PHE A 385 42.36 -18.15 4.18
CA PHE A 385 42.50 -19.27 5.13
C PHE A 385 42.19 -20.65 4.56
N ILE A 386 41.41 -20.75 3.48
CA ILE A 386 41.06 -22.07 2.93
C ILE A 386 42.20 -22.56 2.03
N PRO A 387 42.73 -23.79 2.26
CA PRO A 387 43.77 -24.35 1.43
C PRO A 387 43.34 -24.50 -0.04
N PRO A 388 44.24 -24.27 -1.02
CA PRO A 388 43.90 -24.25 -2.45
C PRO A 388 43.16 -25.49 -2.95
N GLN A 389 43.50 -26.68 -2.43
CA GLN A 389 42.89 -27.94 -2.81
C GLN A 389 41.40 -28.05 -2.47
N TYR A 390 40.88 -27.22 -1.55
CA TYR A 390 39.48 -27.21 -1.14
C TYR A 390 38.67 -26.06 -1.73
N LEU A 391 39.30 -25.13 -2.46
CA LEU A 391 38.61 -23.95 -3.00
C LEU A 391 37.74 -24.25 -4.23
N GLY A 392 38.05 -25.31 -4.98
CA GLY A 392 37.33 -25.67 -6.19
C GLY A 392 37.15 -24.47 -7.13
N ILE A 393 35.91 -24.14 -7.44
CA ILE A 393 35.55 -23.02 -8.34
C ILE A 393 35.98 -21.65 -7.79
N LEU A 394 36.18 -21.48 -6.47
CA LEU A 394 36.59 -20.19 -5.89
C LEU A 394 38.08 -19.88 -6.02
N GLN A 395 38.87 -20.73 -6.69
CA GLN A 395 40.31 -20.55 -6.84
C GLN A 395 40.69 -19.23 -7.55
N TRP A 396 39.85 -18.77 -8.48
CA TRP A 396 40.06 -17.48 -9.17
C TRP A 396 40.10 -16.29 -8.19
N ALA A 397 39.30 -16.33 -7.12
CA ALA A 397 39.25 -15.24 -6.14
C ALA A 397 40.57 -15.15 -5.36
N ARG A 398 41.18 -16.31 -5.07
CA ARG A 398 42.50 -16.37 -4.46
C ARG A 398 43.59 -15.84 -5.39
N TRP A 399 43.56 -16.20 -6.68
CA TRP A 399 44.52 -15.66 -7.65
C TRP A 399 44.40 -14.15 -7.77
N LEU A 400 43.17 -13.62 -7.84
CA LEU A 400 42.93 -12.19 -7.83
C LEU A 400 43.45 -11.52 -6.55
N ALA A 401 43.19 -12.11 -5.39
CA ALA A 401 43.69 -11.60 -4.11
C ALA A 401 45.22 -11.58 -4.06
N LEU A 402 45.89 -12.64 -4.51
CA LEU A 402 47.36 -12.70 -4.57
C LEU A 402 47.93 -11.75 -5.63
N PHE A 403 47.23 -11.54 -6.75
CA PHE A 403 47.60 -10.53 -7.73
C PHE A 403 47.60 -9.12 -7.11
N LEU A 404 46.57 -8.79 -6.33
CA LEU A 404 46.40 -7.50 -5.68
C LEU A 404 47.34 -7.30 -4.48
N PHE A 405 47.41 -8.29 -3.57
CA PHE A 405 48.09 -8.17 -2.28
C PHE A 405 49.48 -8.83 -2.25
N ARG A 406 49.90 -9.44 -3.36
CA ARG A 406 51.22 -10.05 -3.63
C ARG A 406 51.58 -11.29 -2.81
N THR A 407 51.16 -11.40 -1.55
CA THR A 407 51.52 -12.50 -0.66
C THR A 407 50.32 -13.03 0.12
N GLN A 408 50.37 -14.31 0.53
CA GLN A 408 49.31 -14.90 1.35
C GLN A 408 49.16 -14.22 2.72
N TYR A 409 50.29 -13.87 3.33
CA TYR A 409 50.33 -13.16 4.61
C TYR A 409 49.63 -11.79 4.52
N ALA A 410 49.82 -11.06 3.40
CA ALA A 410 49.12 -9.82 3.17
C ALA A 410 47.60 -10.02 3.06
N VAL A 411 47.14 -11.04 2.32
CA VAL A 411 45.69 -11.35 2.21
C VAL A 411 45.08 -11.68 3.58
N GLN A 412 45.78 -12.46 4.41
CA GLN A 412 45.36 -12.79 5.79
C GLN A 412 45.30 -11.54 6.67
N THR A 413 46.32 -10.68 6.59
CA THR A 413 46.39 -9.42 7.34
C THR A 413 45.22 -8.52 6.96
N VAL A 414 44.92 -8.37 5.66
CA VAL A 414 43.80 -7.57 5.17
C VAL A 414 42.46 -8.08 5.71
N PHE A 415 42.24 -9.41 5.75
CA PHE A 415 41.02 -9.96 6.35
C PHE A 415 40.90 -9.62 7.85
N VAL A 416 41.97 -9.83 8.62
CA VAL A 416 41.96 -9.55 10.07
C VAL A 416 41.72 -8.07 10.33
N VAL A 417 42.38 -7.19 9.58
CA VAL A 417 42.17 -5.73 9.67
C VAL A 417 40.74 -5.36 9.32
N ALA A 418 40.15 -5.94 8.26
CA ALA A 418 38.76 -5.70 7.89
C ALA A 418 37.79 -6.10 9.02
N CYS A 419 37.99 -7.27 9.65
CA CYS A 419 37.20 -7.71 10.79
C CYS A 419 37.32 -6.76 11.99
N ILE A 420 38.53 -6.27 12.30
CA ILE A 420 38.76 -5.29 13.37
C ILE A 420 38.05 -3.98 13.08
N ILE A 421 38.11 -3.49 11.83
CA ILE A 421 37.41 -2.26 11.42
C ILE A 421 35.90 -2.43 11.59
N HIS A 422 35.31 -3.52 11.08
CA HIS A 422 33.88 -3.79 11.25
C HIS A 422 33.45 -3.83 12.72
N LEU A 423 34.25 -4.47 13.58
CA LEU A 423 33.99 -4.51 15.02
C LEU A 423 34.10 -3.12 15.66
N GLY A 424 35.14 -2.35 15.31
CA GLY A 424 35.33 -0.98 15.78
C GLY A 424 34.18 -0.07 15.38
N GLU A 425 33.75 -0.14 14.12
CA GLU A 425 32.58 0.60 13.61
C GLU A 425 31.30 0.17 14.32
N ALA A 426 31.11 -1.12 14.60
CA ALA A 426 29.94 -1.62 15.32
C ALA A 426 29.89 -1.10 16.77
N VAL A 427 31.02 -1.12 17.49
CA VAL A 427 31.12 -0.59 18.85
C VAL A 427 30.87 0.92 18.86
N TYR A 428 31.44 1.66 17.90
CA TYR A 428 31.16 3.08 17.74
C TYR A 428 29.67 3.34 17.47
N ALA A 429 29.07 2.57 16.56
CA ALA A 429 27.65 2.67 16.22
C ALA A 429 26.76 2.38 17.44
N TRP A 430 27.08 1.38 18.26
CA TRP A 430 26.35 1.10 19.51
C TRP A 430 26.37 2.30 20.46
N ASN A 431 27.55 2.88 20.69
CA ASN A 431 27.73 4.01 21.61
C ASN A 431 27.04 5.29 21.11
N LEU A 432 27.06 5.54 19.80
CA LEU A 432 26.33 6.64 19.20
C LEU A 432 24.81 6.39 19.27
N ALA A 433 24.34 5.19 18.89
CA ALA A 433 22.93 4.83 18.88
C ALA A 433 22.30 4.89 20.27
N ARG A 434 23.01 4.55 21.36
CA ARG A 434 22.48 4.73 22.73
C ARG A 434 22.05 6.18 23.04
N ARG A 435 22.62 7.17 22.36
CA ARG A 435 22.29 8.59 22.51
C ARG A 435 21.20 9.05 21.54
N VAL A 436 21.24 8.58 20.29
CA VAL A 436 20.40 9.12 19.20
C VAL A 436 19.26 8.20 18.73
N ASP A 437 19.30 6.92 19.11
CA ASP A 437 18.34 5.87 18.75
C ASP A 437 18.43 4.69 19.75
N SER A 438 18.15 4.98 21.02
CA SER A 438 18.35 4.03 22.12
C SER A 438 17.51 2.75 21.96
N VAL A 439 16.33 2.87 21.34
CA VAL A 439 15.42 1.75 21.05
C VAL A 439 16.08 0.73 20.12
N ASN A 440 16.79 1.19 19.09
CA ASN A 440 17.38 0.32 18.07
C ASN A 440 18.91 0.11 18.24
N CYS A 441 19.50 0.49 19.37
CA CYS A 441 20.96 0.46 19.56
C CYS A 441 21.60 -0.92 19.30
N LYS A 442 20.92 -2.00 19.69
CA LYS A 442 21.32 -3.38 19.38
C LYS A 442 21.30 -3.67 17.89
N GLY A 443 20.27 -3.22 17.19
CA GLY A 443 20.14 -3.36 15.75
C GLY A 443 21.27 -2.64 15.01
N TRP A 444 21.58 -1.41 15.41
CA TRP A 444 22.69 -0.63 14.84
C TRP A 444 24.04 -1.31 14.99
N PHE A 445 24.32 -1.97 16.12
CA PHE A 445 25.55 -2.74 16.28
C PHE A 445 25.63 -3.93 15.34
N TRP A 446 24.63 -4.82 15.33
CA TRP A 446 24.68 -6.01 14.49
C TRP A 446 24.67 -5.69 13.00
N GLN A 447 23.89 -4.69 12.59
CA GLN A 447 23.87 -4.21 11.21
C GLN A 447 25.21 -3.61 10.80
N THR A 448 25.85 -2.83 11.68
CA THR A 448 27.18 -2.24 11.40
C THR A 448 28.29 -3.27 11.47
N LEU A 449 28.18 -4.30 12.32
CA LEU A 449 29.12 -5.41 12.32
C LEU A 449 29.08 -6.16 10.98
N ALA A 450 27.88 -6.39 10.44
CA ALA A 450 27.70 -7.08 9.17
C ALA A 450 28.08 -6.22 7.95
N LEU A 451 27.79 -4.92 7.97
CA LEU A 451 27.83 -4.04 6.79
C LEU A 451 28.84 -2.89 6.87
N GLY A 452 29.57 -2.80 7.98
CA GLY A 452 30.55 -1.75 8.25
C GLY A 452 30.03 -0.34 8.01
N PHE A 453 30.88 0.48 7.42
CA PHE A 453 30.65 1.89 7.11
C PHE A 453 29.30 2.20 6.46
N SER A 454 28.77 1.30 5.61
CA SER A 454 27.50 1.53 4.92
C SER A 454 26.31 1.67 5.88
N SER A 455 26.30 0.91 6.98
CA SER A 455 25.35 1.06 8.09
C SER A 455 25.70 2.27 8.94
N LEU A 456 26.97 2.43 9.32
CA LEU A 456 27.41 3.51 10.20
C LEU A 456 27.08 4.91 9.63
N ARG A 457 27.24 5.11 8.33
CA ARG A 457 26.91 6.36 7.63
C ARG A 457 25.46 6.79 7.84
N LEU A 458 24.52 5.84 7.89
CA LEU A 458 23.10 6.15 8.13
C LEU A 458 22.87 6.67 9.55
N LEU A 459 23.54 6.07 10.53
CA LEU A 459 23.45 6.47 11.93
C LEU A 459 24.10 7.85 12.17
N ILE A 460 25.25 8.12 11.53
CA ILE A 460 25.91 9.44 11.58
C ILE A 460 24.99 10.52 10.99
N ARG A 461 24.37 10.25 9.83
CA ARG A 461 23.41 11.20 9.24
C ARG A 461 22.22 11.46 10.17
N ARG A 462 21.79 10.45 10.91
CA ARG A 462 20.72 10.59 11.92
C ARG A 462 21.18 11.42 13.12
N SER A 463 22.43 11.28 13.60
CA SER A 463 22.95 12.11 14.70
C SER A 463 22.99 13.59 14.32
N HIS A 464 23.51 13.90 13.12
CA HIS A 464 23.56 15.27 12.62
C HIS A 464 22.18 15.93 12.53
N ASN A 465 21.17 15.19 12.06
CA ASN A 465 19.79 15.70 12.00
C ASN A 465 19.19 15.99 13.39
N LEU A 466 19.74 15.39 14.45
CA LEU A 466 19.30 15.57 15.84
C LEU A 466 20.22 16.53 16.63
N GLY A 467 21.24 17.10 15.99
CA GLY A 467 22.18 18.03 16.62
C GLY A 467 23.26 17.38 17.49
N TYR A 468 23.59 16.10 17.25
CA TYR A 468 24.62 15.32 17.97
C TYR A 468 25.87 15.05 17.14
#